data_AF-A0A172UA81-F1
#
_entry.id   AF-A0A172UA81-F1
#
_cell.length_a   1.000
_cell.length_b   1.000
_cell.length_c   1.000
_cell.angle_alpha   90.00
_cell.angle_beta   90.00
_cell.angle_gamma   90.00
#
_symmetry.space_group_name_H-M   'P 1'
#
loop_
_entity.id
_entity.type
_entity.pdbx_description
1 polymer ?
#
loop_
_entity_poly.entity_id
_entity_poly.type
_entity_poly.pdbx_seq_one_letter_code
_entity_poly.pdbx_strand_id
1 'polypeptide(L)'
;MLSQGRRVSKVFTKRKSARLCVLVLGLLGAAITADAVEVKGLYEIELVARSQSAEDRLQAIKQAMYAVLSRVLVAEDISKIPAVQQALASAQNYVKQSQFSLISADEQPDNEARLIRVQFDEDQLMQVMRDSHVGIWSEIRPETLVWLVVDEDGVRQFYNADAMPEVESALAFAARIKGIPMIYPMLDLEEQQKISVSEVLSADSRNLLAVSARYEVTSVMAGRIAKKGGCWQGEWAFYFDGKIKQWNSECLPLKAAAVAGAEGAYQVLSNYYGVKPSANQ
;
A
#
# COMPACT_ATOMS: atom_id res chain seq x y z
N MET A 1 -64.35 31.91 -47.90
CA MET A 1 -65.79 31.65 -48.02
C MET A 1 -66.18 30.71 -46.89
N LEU A 2 -67.09 31.18 -46.04
CA LEU A 2 -67.88 30.51 -45.01
C LEU A 2 -67.78 28.98 -44.90
N SER A 3 -67.49 28.48 -43.69
CA SER A 3 -68.37 27.49 -43.07
C SER A 3 -68.08 27.36 -41.58
N GLN A 4 -68.99 27.91 -40.79
CA GLN A 4 -69.17 27.53 -39.40
C GLN A 4 -69.64 26.08 -39.28
N GLY A 5 -69.36 25.48 -38.12
CA GLY A 5 -70.42 24.81 -37.35
C GLY A 5 -70.38 23.29 -37.29
N ARG A 6 -69.96 22.77 -36.12
CA ARG A 6 -70.81 21.82 -35.37
C ARG A 6 -70.41 21.75 -33.90
N ARG A 7 -71.31 22.21 -33.04
CA ARG A 7 -71.39 21.85 -31.61
C ARG A 7 -71.76 20.37 -31.51
N VAL A 8 -71.17 19.63 -30.59
CA VAL A 8 -71.93 18.77 -29.65
C VAL A 8 -71.20 18.73 -28.30
N SER A 9 -71.94 19.15 -27.28
CA SER A 9 -71.69 19.06 -25.84
C SER A 9 -71.82 17.63 -25.30
N LYS A 10 -71.03 17.28 -24.28
CA LYS A 10 -71.30 16.38 -23.12
C LYS A 10 -69.92 15.97 -22.56
N VAL A 11 -69.63 15.84 -21.28
CA VAL A 11 -70.33 15.96 -20.00
C VAL A 11 -69.23 16.18 -18.95
N PHE A 12 -69.51 17.01 -17.96
CA PHE A 12 -68.68 17.18 -16.78
C PHE A 12 -68.70 15.90 -15.95
N THR A 13 -67.53 15.31 -15.68
CA THR A 13 -67.33 14.49 -14.49
C THR A 13 -65.97 14.80 -13.89
N LYS A 14 -65.99 15.66 -12.86
CA LYS A 14 -64.90 15.83 -11.91
C LYS A 14 -64.55 14.47 -11.29
N ARG A 15 -63.31 14.04 -11.43
CA ARG A 15 -62.63 13.26 -10.39
C ARG A 15 -61.29 13.90 -10.09
N LYS A 16 -61.24 14.52 -8.92
CA LYS A 16 -60.00 14.88 -8.22
C LYS A 16 -59.20 13.60 -8.02
N SER A 17 -57.88 13.65 -8.19
CA SER A 17 -56.91 13.17 -7.20
C SER A 17 -55.51 13.38 -7.74
N ALA A 18 -54.75 14.21 -7.04
CA ALA A 18 -53.32 14.39 -7.18
C ALA A 18 -52.59 13.05 -7.06
N ARG A 19 -51.52 12.89 -7.85
CA ARG A 19 -50.29 12.10 -7.56
C ARG A 19 -49.42 12.11 -8.81
N LEU A 20 -48.67 13.19 -8.99
CA LEU A 20 -47.59 13.24 -9.98
C LEU A 20 -46.48 14.13 -9.39
N CYS A 21 -45.60 13.57 -8.56
CA CYS A 21 -44.41 14.31 -8.13
C CYS A 21 -43.26 13.51 -7.48
N VAL A 22 -43.19 12.18 -7.55
CA VAL A 22 -42.07 11.45 -6.91
C VAL A 22 -41.56 10.34 -7.81
N LEU A 23 -40.55 10.63 -8.65
CA LEU A 23 -39.74 9.60 -9.32
C LEU A 23 -38.45 10.19 -9.94
N VAL A 24 -37.70 11.01 -9.20
CA VAL A 24 -36.35 11.47 -9.64
C VAL A 24 -35.27 11.40 -8.54
N LEU A 25 -35.57 10.94 -7.33
CA LEU A 25 -34.61 10.99 -6.21
C LEU A 25 -34.14 9.58 -5.77
N GLY A 26 -33.47 8.85 -6.66
CA GLY A 26 -33.09 7.45 -6.40
C GLY A 26 -31.80 6.98 -7.05
N LEU A 27 -30.86 7.89 -7.32
CA LEU A 27 -29.52 7.54 -7.81
C LEU A 27 -28.46 8.49 -7.23
N LEU A 28 -28.46 8.66 -5.90
CA LEU A 28 -27.22 9.00 -5.21
C LEU A 28 -26.45 7.68 -5.07
N GLY A 29 -25.46 7.48 -5.96
CA GLY A 29 -24.51 6.38 -5.82
C GLY A 29 -23.90 6.43 -4.43
N ALA A 30 -23.93 5.31 -3.73
CA ALA A 30 -23.13 5.12 -2.54
C ALA A 30 -21.67 5.31 -2.96
N ALA A 31 -21.10 6.47 -2.66
CA ALA A 31 -19.66 6.62 -2.68
C ALA A 31 -19.15 5.66 -1.60
N ILE A 32 -18.49 4.58 -2.03
CA ILE A 32 -17.74 3.72 -1.12
C ILE A 32 -16.65 4.61 -0.55
N THR A 33 -16.85 5.09 0.68
CA THR A 33 -15.83 5.80 1.42
C THR A 33 -14.84 4.75 1.89
N ALA A 34 -13.83 4.47 1.06
CA ALA A 34 -12.71 3.68 1.54
C ALA A 34 -11.97 4.49 2.61
N ASP A 35 -11.70 3.87 3.74
CA ASP A 35 -10.97 4.52 4.82
C ASP A 35 -9.50 4.70 4.40
N ALA A 36 -9.09 5.97 4.36
CA ALA A 36 -7.69 6.32 4.21
C ALA A 36 -7.09 6.43 5.60
N VAL A 37 -6.07 5.63 5.88
CA VAL A 37 -5.41 5.57 7.18
C VAL A 37 -4.18 6.48 7.16
N GLU A 38 -3.97 7.20 8.25
CA GLU A 38 -2.76 7.98 8.46
C GLU A 38 -1.61 7.06 8.89
N VAL A 39 -0.59 6.93 8.02
CA VAL A 39 0.63 6.18 8.34
C VAL A 39 1.56 7.03 9.19
N LYS A 40 1.67 6.68 10.47
CA LYS A 40 2.59 7.34 11.41
C LYS A 40 4.04 6.90 11.16
N GLY A 41 4.98 7.80 11.45
CA GLY A 41 6.41 7.48 11.45
C GLY A 41 7.03 7.32 10.06
N LEU A 42 6.45 7.90 9.01
CA LEU A 42 7.04 7.85 7.66
C LEU A 42 8.48 8.37 7.62
N TYR A 43 8.84 9.35 8.43
CA TYR A 43 10.20 9.91 8.46
C TYR A 43 11.10 9.30 9.52
N GLU A 44 10.72 8.12 10.02
CA GLU A 44 11.47 7.39 11.03
C GLU A 44 11.73 5.95 10.57
N ILE A 45 12.93 5.44 10.85
CA ILE A 45 13.28 4.05 10.58
C ILE A 45 14.27 3.52 11.60
N GLU A 46 14.16 2.22 11.88
CA GLU A 46 15.15 1.45 12.62
C GLU A 46 15.84 0.47 11.67
N LEU A 47 17.17 0.42 11.73
CA LEU A 47 18.01 -0.49 10.96
C LEU A 47 19.26 -0.90 11.73
N VAL A 48 19.94 -1.93 11.24
CA VAL A 48 21.18 -2.44 11.85
C VAL A 48 22.37 -1.59 11.38
N ALA A 49 23.06 -0.97 12.32
CA ALA A 49 24.37 -0.38 12.13
C ALA A 49 25.46 -1.39 12.51
N ARG A 50 26.58 -1.40 11.78
CA ARG A 50 27.72 -2.29 12.05
C ARG A 50 28.35 -2.04 13.41
N SER A 51 28.45 -0.78 13.80
CA SER A 51 28.92 -0.37 15.12
C SER A 51 28.39 1.03 15.49
N GLN A 52 28.79 1.53 16.66
CA GLN A 52 28.53 2.91 17.08
C GLN A 52 29.59 3.91 16.61
N SER A 53 30.57 3.48 15.80
CA SER A 53 31.61 4.34 15.26
C SER A 53 30.99 5.50 14.47
N ALA A 54 31.69 6.64 14.39
CA ALA A 54 31.19 7.80 13.65
C ALA A 54 30.97 7.49 12.16
N GLU A 55 31.82 6.65 11.58
CA GLU A 55 31.72 6.21 10.19
C GLU A 55 30.50 5.30 9.98
N ASP A 56 30.34 4.26 10.79
CA ASP A 56 29.20 3.33 10.67
C ASP A 56 27.88 4.03 10.95
N ARG A 57 27.87 4.97 11.91
CA ARG A 57 26.70 5.83 12.17
C ARG A 57 26.35 6.67 10.95
N LEU A 58 27.33 7.27 10.28
CA LEU A 58 27.09 8.06 9.07
C LEU A 58 26.52 7.18 7.94
N GLN A 59 27.08 5.99 7.74
CA GLN A 59 26.57 5.05 6.74
C GLN A 59 25.14 4.60 7.06
N ALA A 60 24.86 4.28 8.31
CA ALA A 60 23.53 3.90 8.77
C ALA A 60 22.51 5.04 8.58
N ILE A 61 22.89 6.29 8.85
CA ILE A 61 22.03 7.46 8.60
C ILE A 61 21.75 7.63 7.10
N LYS A 62 22.72 7.41 6.22
CA LYS A 62 22.51 7.45 4.76
C LYS A 62 21.54 6.36 4.30
N GLN A 63 21.71 5.14 4.82
CA GLN A 63 20.79 4.03 4.53
C GLN A 63 19.37 4.33 5.05
N ALA A 64 19.27 4.89 6.26
CA ALA A 64 18.00 5.31 6.85
C ALA A 64 17.30 6.35 5.98
N MET A 65 18.03 7.38 5.54
CA MET A 65 17.48 8.41 4.67
C MET A 65 17.04 7.84 3.33
N TYR A 66 17.83 6.97 2.70
CA TYR A 66 17.44 6.33 1.45
C TYR A 66 16.13 5.55 1.61
N ALA A 67 16.01 4.77 2.69
CA ALA A 67 14.80 4.01 2.97
C ALA A 67 13.59 4.92 3.21
N VAL A 68 13.75 6.02 3.98
CA VAL A 68 12.71 7.04 4.21
C VAL A 68 12.31 7.74 2.91
N LEU A 69 13.25 8.07 2.03
CA LEU A 69 12.92 8.65 0.74
C LEU A 69 12.21 7.66 -0.18
N SER A 70 12.60 6.38 -0.14
CA SER A 70 11.99 5.33 -0.99
C SER A 70 10.52 5.03 -0.68
N ARG A 71 10.02 5.45 0.48
CA ARG A 71 8.62 5.27 0.90
C ARG A 71 7.77 6.54 0.73
N VAL A 72 8.36 7.69 0.44
CA VAL A 72 7.62 8.97 0.26
C VAL A 72 7.73 9.51 -1.14
N LEU A 73 8.82 9.23 -1.87
CA LEU A 73 9.02 9.77 -3.21
C LEU A 73 8.35 8.90 -4.27
N VAL A 74 7.77 9.58 -5.26
CA VAL A 74 7.10 8.98 -6.41
C VAL A 74 8.09 8.88 -7.55
N ALA A 75 8.82 7.77 -7.62
CA ALA A 75 9.77 7.47 -8.69
C ALA A 75 10.04 5.97 -8.79
N GLU A 76 10.38 5.49 -9.99
CA GLU A 76 10.82 4.10 -10.18
C GLU A 76 12.20 3.85 -9.56
N ASP A 77 13.08 4.86 -9.61
CA ASP A 77 14.45 4.77 -9.11
C ASP A 77 14.89 6.11 -8.53
N ILE A 78 14.76 6.25 -7.20
CA ILE A 78 15.13 7.47 -6.49
C ILE A 78 16.65 7.72 -6.50
N SER A 79 17.46 6.70 -6.77
CA SER A 79 18.93 6.85 -6.78
C SER A 79 19.42 7.72 -7.94
N LYS A 80 18.60 7.86 -8.98
CA LYS A 80 18.88 8.71 -10.16
C LYS A 80 18.48 10.18 -9.96
N ILE A 81 17.84 10.53 -8.86
CA ILE A 81 17.36 11.89 -8.60
C ILE A 81 18.51 12.72 -7.99
N PRO A 82 18.97 13.82 -8.63
CA PRO A 82 20.09 14.62 -8.10
C PRO A 82 19.84 15.16 -6.69
N ALA A 83 18.60 15.58 -6.40
CA ALA A 83 18.21 16.07 -5.07
C ALA A 83 18.36 14.98 -3.98
N VAL A 84 18.03 13.73 -4.31
CA VAL A 84 18.22 12.58 -3.41
C VAL A 84 19.69 12.34 -3.16
N GLN A 85 20.53 12.34 -4.20
CA GLN A 85 21.98 12.19 -4.06
C GLN A 85 22.60 13.29 -3.18
N GLN A 86 22.18 14.55 -3.37
CA GLN A 86 22.64 15.69 -2.57
C GLN A 86 22.19 15.61 -1.12
N ALA A 87 20.94 15.22 -0.87
CA ALA A 87 20.42 15.00 0.48
C ALA A 87 21.18 13.89 1.19
N LEU A 88 21.45 12.75 0.51
CA LEU A 88 22.23 11.64 1.06
C LEU A 88 23.67 12.03 1.39
N ALA A 89 24.30 12.90 0.59
CA ALA A 89 25.64 13.40 0.87
C ALA A 89 25.71 14.20 2.19
N SER A 90 24.61 14.89 2.54
CA SER A 90 24.47 15.70 3.75
C SER A 90 23.43 15.15 4.74
N ALA A 91 23.22 13.83 4.75
CA ALA A 91 22.09 13.19 5.44
C ALA A 91 22.00 13.52 6.95
N GLN A 92 23.15 13.70 7.61
CA GLN A 92 23.20 14.07 9.02
C GLN A 92 22.51 15.41 9.34
N ASN A 93 22.50 16.35 8.39
CA ASN A 93 21.90 17.68 8.58
C ASN A 93 20.38 17.63 8.71
N TYR A 94 19.75 16.55 8.22
CA TYR A 94 18.31 16.34 8.27
C TYR A 94 17.89 15.48 9.46
N VAL A 95 18.82 15.01 10.30
CA VAL A 95 18.47 14.16 11.45
C VAL A 95 17.88 15.03 12.55
N LYS A 96 16.64 14.73 12.92
CA LYS A 96 15.95 15.32 14.07
C LYS A 96 16.32 14.60 15.36
N GLN A 97 16.31 13.27 15.34
CA GLN A 97 16.70 12.42 16.47
C GLN A 97 17.38 11.14 15.98
N SER A 98 18.33 10.61 16.75
CA SER A 98 18.88 9.28 16.51
C SER A 98 19.26 8.60 17.81
N GLN A 99 18.90 7.33 17.97
CA GLN A 99 19.19 6.56 19.18
C GLN A 99 19.69 5.16 18.82
N PHE A 100 20.72 4.70 19.54
CA PHE A 100 21.19 3.33 19.47
C PHE A 100 20.52 2.47 20.54
N SER A 101 20.26 1.21 20.19
CA SER A 101 19.79 0.15 21.08
C SER A 101 20.56 -1.15 20.81
N LEU A 102 20.52 -2.07 21.77
CA LEU A 102 21.11 -3.40 21.61
C LEU A 102 20.29 -4.20 20.61
N ILE A 103 20.98 -5.05 19.85
CA ILE A 103 20.38 -6.10 19.03
C ILE A 103 20.62 -7.44 19.73
N SER A 104 19.67 -8.36 19.65
CA SER A 104 19.82 -9.67 20.28
C SER A 104 20.92 -10.47 19.57
N ALA A 105 21.76 -11.18 20.33
CA ALA A 105 22.84 -11.99 19.78
C ALA A 105 22.32 -13.12 18.85
N ASP A 106 21.08 -13.57 19.07
CA ASP A 106 20.39 -14.55 18.22
C ASP A 106 20.04 -13.98 16.83
N GLU A 107 19.84 -12.65 16.74
CA GLU A 107 19.52 -11.96 15.48
C GLU A 107 20.77 -11.50 14.74
N GLN A 108 21.84 -11.17 15.48
CA GLN A 108 23.10 -10.73 14.91
C GLN A 108 24.29 -11.22 15.76
N PRO A 109 25.12 -12.15 15.26
CA PRO A 109 26.26 -12.70 15.99
C PRO A 109 27.38 -11.68 16.25
N ASP A 110 27.36 -10.56 15.52
CA ASP A 110 28.32 -9.48 15.66
C ASP A 110 28.00 -8.64 16.89
N ASN A 111 28.84 -8.77 17.93
CA ASN A 111 28.69 -8.06 19.20
C ASN A 111 28.88 -6.53 19.09
N GLU A 112 29.42 -6.03 17.97
CA GLU A 112 29.54 -4.59 17.73
C GLU A 112 28.27 -4.00 17.10
N ALA A 113 27.48 -4.83 16.41
CA ALA A 113 26.28 -4.39 15.73
C ALA A 113 25.25 -3.81 16.71
N ARG A 114 24.56 -2.76 16.27
CA ARG A 114 23.52 -2.09 17.05
C ARG A 114 22.32 -1.81 16.18
N LEU A 115 21.13 -1.75 16.79
CA LEU A 115 19.99 -1.11 16.16
C LEU A 115 20.17 0.41 16.29
N ILE A 116 19.91 1.13 15.20
CA ILE A 116 19.83 2.59 15.20
C ILE A 116 18.45 3.00 14.71
N ARG A 117 17.73 3.72 15.57
CA ARG A 117 16.51 4.45 15.21
C ARG A 117 16.91 5.85 14.76
N VAL A 118 16.50 6.26 13.57
CA VAL A 118 16.76 7.59 13.01
C VAL A 118 15.44 8.23 12.63
N GLN A 119 15.19 9.42 13.14
CA GLN A 119 14.08 10.29 12.78
C GLN A 119 14.62 11.50 12.02
N PHE A 120 14.07 11.77 10.85
CA PHE A 120 14.42 12.95 10.04
C PHE A 120 13.46 14.12 10.30
N ASP A 121 13.96 15.32 10.08
CA ASP A 121 13.16 16.55 10.02
C ASP A 121 12.38 16.55 8.70
N GLU A 122 11.08 16.29 8.80
CA GLU A 122 10.16 16.19 7.67
C GLU A 122 10.11 17.47 6.84
N ASP A 123 9.94 18.63 7.50
CA ASP A 123 9.75 19.91 6.81
C ASP A 123 10.99 20.23 5.97
N GLN A 124 12.18 20.10 6.56
CA GLN A 124 13.44 20.35 5.86
C GLN A 124 13.67 19.37 4.71
N LEU A 125 13.46 18.07 4.96
CA LEU A 125 13.72 17.04 3.94
C LEU A 125 12.74 17.16 2.77
N MET A 126 11.45 17.36 3.05
CA MET A 126 10.43 17.47 2.01
C MET A 126 10.48 18.81 1.27
N GLN A 127 10.95 19.88 1.89
CA GLN A 127 11.15 21.16 1.19
C GLN A 127 12.15 21.01 0.04
N VAL A 128 13.30 20.35 0.27
CA VAL A 128 14.30 20.08 -0.77
C VAL A 128 13.72 19.26 -1.92
N MET A 129 12.89 18.26 -1.62
CA MET A 129 12.27 17.40 -2.63
C MET A 129 11.23 18.17 -3.45
N ARG A 130 10.42 19.03 -2.80
CA ARG A 130 9.44 19.88 -3.47
C ARG A 130 10.10 20.92 -4.38
N ASP A 131 11.13 21.60 -3.91
CA ASP A 131 11.89 22.58 -4.70
C ASP A 131 12.56 21.93 -5.92
N SER A 132 12.88 20.64 -5.80
CA SER A 132 13.42 19.82 -6.88
C SER A 132 12.36 19.16 -7.76
N HIS A 133 11.08 19.53 -7.60
CA HIS A 133 9.94 19.02 -8.37
C HIS A 133 9.77 17.49 -8.34
N VAL A 134 10.22 16.86 -7.25
CA VAL A 134 10.05 15.42 -7.06
C VAL A 134 8.64 15.16 -6.54
N GLY A 135 7.96 14.15 -7.10
CA GLY A 135 6.64 13.76 -6.62
C GLY A 135 6.70 13.16 -5.22
N ILE A 136 5.71 13.48 -4.38
CA ILE A 136 5.62 13.01 -2.99
C ILE A 136 4.26 12.36 -2.77
N TRP A 137 4.25 11.24 -2.04
CA TRP A 137 3.04 10.59 -1.55
C TRP A 137 2.95 10.71 -0.03
N SER A 138 1.91 11.41 0.43
CA SER A 138 1.67 11.77 1.84
C SER A 138 1.40 10.57 2.77
N GLU A 139 1.22 10.88 4.05
CA GLU A 139 0.87 9.94 5.13
C GLU A 139 -0.54 9.34 5.02
N ILE A 140 -1.48 10.03 4.37
CA ILE A 140 -2.82 9.52 4.10
C ILE A 140 -2.74 8.49 2.97
N ARG A 141 -2.89 7.21 3.33
CA ARG A 141 -2.73 6.08 2.42
C ARG A 141 -3.89 5.11 2.58
N PRO A 142 -4.47 4.62 1.48
CA PRO A 142 -5.56 3.66 1.57
C PRO A 142 -5.04 2.28 1.99
N GLU A 143 -5.91 1.52 2.65
CA GLU A 143 -5.62 0.14 3.02
C GLU A 143 -5.60 -0.79 1.81
N THR A 144 -4.71 -1.79 1.87
CA THR A 144 -4.63 -2.88 0.91
C THR A 144 -4.95 -4.19 1.62
N LEU A 145 -5.98 -4.91 1.16
CA LEU A 145 -6.27 -6.27 1.60
C LEU A 145 -5.31 -7.25 0.91
N VAL A 146 -4.58 -8.05 1.68
CA VAL A 146 -3.57 -8.99 1.16
C VAL A 146 -4.02 -10.44 1.39
N TRP A 147 -4.40 -11.13 0.31
CA TRP A 147 -4.56 -12.58 0.28
C TRP A 147 -3.21 -13.25 0.00
N LEU A 148 -2.61 -13.85 1.01
CA LEU A 148 -1.30 -14.48 0.88
C LEU A 148 -1.39 -15.99 1.06
N VAL A 149 -0.76 -16.71 0.13
CA VAL A 149 -0.43 -18.14 0.27
C VAL A 149 1.05 -18.28 0.61
N VAL A 150 1.34 -19.05 1.64
CA VAL A 150 2.71 -19.46 1.96
C VAL A 150 2.92 -20.88 1.44
N ASP A 151 3.96 -21.07 0.65
CA ASP A 151 4.35 -22.36 0.05
C ASP A 151 5.70 -22.78 0.64
N GLU A 152 5.66 -23.61 1.67
CA GLU A 152 6.87 -24.18 2.29
C GLU A 152 7.02 -25.63 1.88
N ASP A 153 8.09 -25.91 1.14
CA ASP A 153 8.45 -27.25 0.69
C ASP A 153 7.30 -27.99 -0.04
N GLY A 154 6.49 -27.24 -0.80
CA GLY A 154 5.35 -27.73 -1.58
C GLY A 154 4.03 -27.78 -0.80
N VAL A 155 4.05 -27.50 0.50
CA VAL A 155 2.85 -27.37 1.32
C VAL A 155 2.32 -25.95 1.21
N ARG A 156 1.15 -25.80 0.57
CA ARG A 156 0.50 -24.50 0.36
C ARG A 156 -0.63 -24.32 1.36
N GLN A 157 -0.58 -23.19 2.05
CA GLN A 157 -1.58 -22.81 3.04
C GLN A 157 -1.78 -21.31 3.03
N PHE A 158 -2.95 -20.86 3.46
CA PHE A 158 -3.16 -19.43 3.70
C PHE A 158 -2.20 -18.93 4.77
N TYR A 159 -1.73 -17.71 4.58
CA TYR A 159 -1.00 -16.99 5.60
C TYR A 159 -1.83 -16.90 6.90
N ASN A 160 -1.17 -17.19 8.03
CA ASN A 160 -1.74 -17.07 9.35
C ASN A 160 -0.68 -16.51 10.30
N ALA A 161 -0.96 -15.36 10.92
CA ALA A 161 0.00 -14.63 11.74
C ALA A 161 0.49 -15.43 12.96
N ASP A 162 -0.42 -16.13 13.64
CA ASP A 162 -0.12 -16.88 14.86
C ASP A 162 0.72 -18.13 14.56
N ALA A 163 0.45 -18.79 13.45
CA ALA A 163 1.16 -20.00 13.03
C ALA A 163 2.49 -19.72 12.30
N MET A 164 2.68 -18.50 11.78
CA MET A 164 3.81 -18.15 10.91
C MET A 164 4.54 -16.87 11.37
N PRO A 165 5.13 -16.84 12.57
CA PRO A 165 5.71 -15.62 13.15
C PRO A 165 6.87 -15.03 12.32
N GLU A 166 7.66 -15.86 11.63
CA GLU A 166 8.73 -15.38 10.74
C GLU A 166 8.18 -14.65 9.50
N VAL A 167 7.12 -15.20 8.90
CA VAL A 167 6.44 -14.59 7.76
C VAL A 167 5.73 -13.31 8.19
N GLU A 168 5.02 -13.33 9.33
CA GLU A 168 4.38 -12.13 9.88
C GLU A 168 5.41 -11.02 10.14
N SER A 169 6.53 -11.34 10.80
CA SER A 169 7.62 -10.38 11.03
C SER A 169 8.13 -9.77 9.72
N ALA A 170 8.29 -10.58 8.67
CA ALA A 170 8.73 -10.12 7.36
C ALA A 170 7.70 -9.23 6.65
N LEU A 171 6.41 -9.57 6.73
CA LEU A 171 5.32 -8.80 6.16
C LEU A 171 5.12 -7.47 6.89
N ALA A 172 5.09 -7.48 8.22
CA ALA A 172 5.03 -6.28 9.05
C ALA A 172 6.23 -5.36 8.77
N PHE A 173 7.43 -5.94 8.63
CA PHE A 173 8.62 -5.20 8.21
C PHE A 173 8.43 -4.58 6.82
N ALA A 174 7.95 -5.33 5.84
CA ALA A 174 7.72 -4.83 4.49
C ALA A 174 6.69 -3.68 4.43
N ALA A 175 5.55 -3.85 5.11
CA ALA A 175 4.52 -2.84 5.25
C ALA A 175 5.07 -1.55 5.87
N ARG A 176 5.85 -1.66 6.96
CA ARG A 176 6.52 -0.53 7.62
C ARG A 176 7.56 0.14 6.74
N ILE A 177 8.38 -0.65 6.04
CA ILE A 177 9.46 -0.12 5.20
C ILE A 177 8.88 0.68 4.03
N LYS A 178 7.83 0.20 3.39
CA LYS A 178 7.16 0.85 2.25
C LYS A 178 6.05 1.82 2.64
N GLY A 179 5.66 1.84 3.91
CA GLY A 179 4.58 2.67 4.41
C GLY A 179 3.25 2.33 3.74
N ILE A 180 2.94 1.05 3.56
CA ILE A 180 1.65 0.62 3.01
C ILE A 180 0.83 0.03 4.16
N PRO A 181 -0.36 0.57 4.47
CA PRO A 181 -1.31 -0.09 5.37
C PRO A 181 -1.79 -1.39 4.72
N MET A 182 -1.35 -2.52 5.27
CA MET A 182 -1.74 -3.85 4.81
C MET A 182 -2.65 -4.48 5.86
N ILE A 183 -3.81 -4.94 5.42
CA ILE A 183 -4.72 -5.76 6.23
C ILE A 183 -4.82 -7.14 5.60
N TYR A 184 -5.16 -8.14 6.42
CA TYR A 184 -5.24 -9.53 5.99
C TYR A 184 -6.64 -10.07 6.25
N PRO A 185 -7.11 -11.04 5.45
CA PRO A 185 -8.38 -11.69 5.70
C PRO A 185 -8.41 -12.35 7.08
N MET A 186 -9.57 -12.32 7.73
CA MET A 186 -9.78 -13.01 9.01
C MET A 186 -9.69 -14.53 8.85
N LEU A 187 -9.95 -15.03 7.65
CA LEU A 187 -10.01 -16.45 7.31
C LEU A 187 -10.97 -17.18 8.26
N ASP A 188 -12.13 -16.58 8.52
CA ASP A 188 -13.18 -17.22 9.30
C ASP A 188 -13.80 -18.41 8.53
N LEU A 189 -14.68 -19.19 9.18
CA LEU A 189 -15.31 -20.34 8.54
C LEU A 189 -16.12 -19.97 7.28
N GLU A 190 -16.66 -18.75 7.21
CA GLU A 190 -17.43 -18.29 6.06
C GLU A 190 -16.50 -18.01 4.87
N GLU A 191 -15.36 -17.36 5.09
CA GLU A 191 -14.35 -17.11 4.06
C GLU A 191 -13.70 -18.39 3.57
N GLN A 192 -13.31 -19.29 4.48
CA GLN A 192 -12.70 -20.57 4.14
C GLN A 192 -13.62 -21.46 3.29
N GLN A 193 -14.95 -21.28 3.39
CA GLN A 193 -15.92 -21.98 2.53
C GLN A 193 -16.08 -21.35 1.15
N LYS A 194 -15.75 -20.07 0.99
CA LYS A 194 -15.96 -19.31 -0.25
C LYS A 194 -14.74 -19.24 -1.14
N ILE A 195 -13.54 -19.35 -0.60
CA ILE A 195 -12.30 -19.24 -1.37
C ILE A 195 -11.25 -20.26 -0.94
N SER A 196 -10.66 -20.92 -1.94
CA SER A 196 -9.58 -21.88 -1.76
C SER A 196 -8.20 -21.28 -2.01
N VAL A 197 -7.15 -21.93 -1.50
CA VAL A 197 -5.75 -21.59 -1.78
C VAL A 197 -5.47 -21.55 -3.29
N SER A 198 -6.04 -22.48 -4.06
CA SER A 198 -5.89 -22.50 -5.53
C SER A 198 -6.54 -21.30 -6.22
N GLU A 199 -7.64 -20.77 -5.68
CA GLU A 199 -8.31 -19.61 -6.25
C GLU A 199 -7.55 -18.31 -5.99
N VAL A 200 -6.91 -18.16 -4.83
CA VAL A 200 -6.02 -16.99 -4.58
C VAL A 200 -4.86 -16.94 -5.58
N LEU A 201 -4.38 -18.10 -6.03
CA LEU A 201 -3.31 -18.21 -7.02
C LEU A 201 -3.81 -18.26 -8.47
N SER A 202 -5.12 -18.19 -8.68
CA SER A 202 -5.73 -18.30 -10.01
C SER A 202 -5.57 -17.00 -10.79
N ALA A 203 -5.51 -17.12 -12.12
CA ALA A 203 -5.63 -15.96 -13.01
C ALA A 203 -7.04 -15.36 -12.99
N ASP A 204 -8.07 -16.15 -12.65
CA ASP A 204 -9.45 -15.67 -12.49
C ASP A 204 -9.68 -15.12 -11.09
N SER A 205 -9.75 -13.79 -11.01
CA SER A 205 -9.87 -13.04 -9.76
C SER A 205 -11.32 -12.71 -9.36
N ARG A 206 -12.33 -13.14 -10.12
CA ARG A 206 -13.72 -12.72 -9.87
C ARG A 206 -14.21 -13.13 -8.49
N ASN A 207 -13.96 -14.37 -8.08
CA ASN A 207 -14.36 -14.85 -6.76
C ASN A 207 -13.54 -14.18 -5.65
N LEU A 208 -12.21 -14.06 -5.84
CA LEU A 208 -11.32 -13.34 -4.93
C LEU A 208 -11.83 -11.92 -4.63
N LEU A 209 -12.14 -11.14 -5.66
CA LEU A 209 -12.62 -9.76 -5.51
C LEU A 209 -14.02 -9.72 -4.89
N ALA A 210 -14.90 -10.67 -5.21
CA ALA A 210 -16.23 -10.76 -4.61
C ALA A 210 -16.18 -11.06 -3.11
N VAL A 211 -15.32 -11.99 -2.67
CA VAL A 211 -15.11 -12.29 -1.25
C VAL A 211 -14.46 -11.11 -0.52
N SER A 212 -13.53 -10.42 -1.18
CA SER A 212 -12.84 -9.24 -0.65
C SER A 212 -13.74 -8.02 -0.45
N ALA A 213 -14.92 -7.97 -1.08
CA ALA A 213 -15.80 -6.80 -1.06
C ALA A 213 -16.23 -6.38 0.36
N ARG A 214 -16.26 -7.32 1.32
CA ARG A 214 -16.64 -7.05 2.71
C ARG A 214 -15.64 -6.19 3.49
N TYR A 215 -14.41 -6.03 3.00
CA TYR A 215 -13.36 -5.25 3.66
C TYR A 215 -13.35 -3.77 3.28
N GLU A 216 -14.15 -3.36 2.28
CA GLU A 216 -14.30 -1.95 1.86
C GLU A 216 -12.97 -1.23 1.51
N VAL A 217 -11.95 -1.98 1.11
CA VAL A 217 -10.63 -1.46 0.70
C VAL A 217 -10.60 -0.95 -0.73
N THR A 218 -9.68 -0.02 -1.03
CA THR A 218 -9.47 0.46 -2.42
C THR A 218 -8.68 -0.52 -3.28
N SER A 219 -7.83 -1.33 -2.67
CA SER A 219 -6.92 -2.24 -3.35
C SER A 219 -6.91 -3.62 -2.71
N VAL A 220 -6.84 -4.64 -3.57
CA VAL A 220 -6.66 -6.03 -3.18
C VAL A 220 -5.35 -6.52 -3.78
N MET A 221 -4.57 -7.24 -2.99
CA MET A 221 -3.35 -7.90 -3.41
C MET A 221 -3.51 -9.39 -3.15
N ALA A 222 -3.20 -10.22 -4.14
CA ALA A 222 -3.13 -11.67 -3.97
C ALA A 222 -1.74 -12.15 -4.37
N GLY A 223 -1.22 -13.15 -3.66
CA GLY A 223 0.06 -13.69 -4.03
C GLY A 223 0.50 -14.91 -3.26
N ARG A 224 1.71 -15.35 -3.61
CA ARG A 224 2.40 -16.47 -3.00
C ARG A 224 3.80 -16.04 -2.61
N ILE A 225 4.22 -16.43 -1.41
CA ILE A 225 5.64 -16.45 -1.03
C ILE A 225 6.04 -17.92 -0.86
N ALA A 226 6.96 -18.38 -1.71
CA ALA A 226 7.36 -19.78 -1.79
C ALA A 226 8.82 -19.97 -1.37
N LYS A 227 9.07 -20.90 -0.45
CA LYS A 227 10.41 -21.29 -0.01
C LYS A 227 11.06 -22.15 -1.10
N LYS A 228 12.29 -21.80 -1.46
CA LYS A 228 13.12 -22.45 -2.48
C LYS A 228 14.51 -22.68 -1.91
N GLY A 229 14.67 -23.81 -1.22
CA GLY A 229 15.90 -24.12 -0.50
C GLY A 229 16.16 -23.08 0.61
N GLY A 230 17.23 -22.30 0.47
CA GLY A 230 17.63 -21.27 1.44
C GLY A 230 17.06 -19.87 1.22
N CYS A 231 16.19 -19.68 0.23
CA CYS A 231 15.62 -18.38 -0.11
C CYS A 231 14.13 -18.48 -0.43
N TRP A 232 13.50 -17.34 -0.68
CA TRP A 232 12.07 -17.18 -0.89
C TRP A 232 11.80 -16.44 -2.19
N GLN A 233 10.76 -16.87 -2.90
CA GLN A 233 10.31 -16.28 -4.15
C GLN A 233 8.87 -15.78 -4.00
N GLY A 234 8.62 -14.52 -4.32
CA GLY A 234 7.29 -13.91 -4.31
C GLY A 234 6.67 -13.88 -5.70
N GLU A 235 5.37 -14.12 -5.79
CA GLU A 235 4.54 -13.93 -6.98
C GLU A 235 3.28 -13.18 -6.57
N TRP A 236 2.97 -12.09 -7.27
CA TRP A 236 1.96 -11.15 -6.82
C TRP A 236 1.08 -10.66 -7.98
N ALA A 237 -0.20 -10.48 -7.67
CA ALA A 237 -1.18 -9.77 -8.48
C ALA A 237 -1.84 -8.69 -7.62
N PHE A 238 -1.90 -7.47 -8.13
CA PHE A 238 -2.44 -6.31 -7.45
C PHE A 238 -3.58 -5.71 -8.25
N TYR A 239 -4.74 -5.62 -7.61
CA TYR A 239 -6.00 -5.19 -8.19
C TYR A 239 -6.34 -3.81 -7.63
N PHE A 240 -6.35 -2.81 -8.50
CA PHE A 240 -6.61 -1.43 -8.13
C PHE A 240 -7.15 -0.65 -9.34
N ASP A 241 -8.17 0.17 -9.13
CA ASP A 241 -8.77 1.03 -10.16
C ASP A 241 -9.14 0.27 -11.45
N GLY A 242 -9.72 -0.93 -11.29
CA GLY A 242 -10.11 -1.81 -12.40
C GLY A 242 -8.95 -2.42 -13.20
N LYS A 243 -7.70 -2.24 -12.75
CA LYS A 243 -6.48 -2.74 -13.40
C LYS A 243 -5.82 -3.81 -12.56
N ILE A 244 -5.01 -4.62 -13.23
CA ILE A 244 -4.20 -5.67 -12.60
C ILE A 244 -2.73 -5.39 -12.93
N LYS A 245 -1.88 -5.29 -11.92
CA LYS A 245 -0.42 -5.34 -12.08
C LYS A 245 0.09 -6.65 -11.49
N GLN A 246 0.98 -7.33 -12.21
CA GLN A 246 1.59 -8.57 -11.77
C GLN A 246 3.12 -8.43 -11.76
N TRP A 247 3.75 -9.06 -10.79
CA TRP A 247 5.21 -9.14 -10.70
C TRP A 247 5.63 -10.37 -9.90
N ASN A 248 6.90 -10.72 -10.03
CA ASN A 248 7.55 -11.71 -9.19
C ASN A 248 8.85 -11.14 -8.63
N SER A 249 9.40 -11.82 -7.63
CA SER A 249 10.76 -11.58 -7.17
C SER A 249 11.68 -12.72 -7.60
N GLU A 250 12.97 -12.44 -7.62
CA GLU A 250 13.99 -13.49 -7.60
C GLU A 250 14.00 -14.20 -6.24
N CYS A 251 14.89 -15.17 -6.09
CA CYS A 251 15.09 -15.87 -4.83
C CYS A 251 15.85 -14.97 -3.84
N LEU A 252 15.14 -14.48 -2.83
CA LEU A 252 15.62 -13.49 -1.86
C LEU A 252 15.47 -14.02 -0.42
N PRO A 253 16.20 -13.48 0.58
CA PRO A 253 15.84 -13.69 1.98
C PRO A 253 14.39 -13.27 2.24
N LEU A 254 13.70 -13.93 3.18
CA LEU A 254 12.25 -13.75 3.42
C LEU A 254 11.83 -12.28 3.55
N LYS A 255 12.53 -11.50 4.39
CA LYS A 255 12.26 -10.06 4.57
C LYS A 255 12.40 -9.27 3.26
N ALA A 256 13.39 -9.60 2.43
CA ALA A 256 13.58 -8.94 1.14
C ALA A 256 12.52 -9.35 0.11
N ALA A 257 12.08 -10.61 0.11
CA ALA A 257 10.97 -11.07 -0.74
C ALA A 257 9.65 -10.37 -0.37
N ALA A 258 9.35 -10.21 0.93
CA ALA A 258 8.20 -9.47 1.41
C ALA A 258 8.26 -7.98 1.01
N VAL A 259 9.43 -7.34 1.16
CA VAL A 259 9.66 -5.94 0.72
C VAL A 259 9.46 -5.80 -0.79
N ALA A 260 9.93 -6.76 -1.61
CA ALA A 260 9.71 -6.76 -3.04
C ALA A 260 8.23 -6.93 -3.42
N GLY A 261 7.47 -7.68 -2.63
CA GLY A 261 6.00 -7.71 -2.70
C GLY A 261 5.41 -6.32 -2.46
N ALA A 262 5.67 -5.73 -1.28
CA ALA A 262 5.16 -4.41 -0.92
C ALA A 262 5.57 -3.31 -1.92
N GLU A 263 6.78 -3.38 -2.48
CA GLU A 263 7.27 -2.43 -3.49
C GLU A 263 6.38 -2.35 -4.73
N GLY A 264 5.86 -3.48 -5.23
CA GLY A 264 5.00 -3.45 -6.42
C GLY A 264 3.68 -2.72 -6.16
N ALA A 265 3.09 -2.90 -4.96
CA ALA A 265 1.92 -2.15 -4.51
C ALA A 265 2.25 -0.67 -4.31
N TYR A 266 3.40 -0.37 -3.68
CA TYR A 266 3.89 1.01 -3.48
C TYR A 266 3.97 1.75 -4.81
N GLN A 267 4.58 1.15 -5.83
CA GLN A 267 4.72 1.77 -7.15
C GLN A 267 3.38 2.07 -7.82
N VAL A 268 2.37 1.20 -7.68
CA VAL A 268 1.04 1.48 -8.25
C VAL A 268 0.37 2.63 -7.52
N LEU A 269 0.32 2.53 -6.20
CA LEU A 269 -0.41 3.49 -5.36
C LEU A 269 0.28 4.86 -5.33
N SER A 270 1.60 4.92 -5.19
CA SER A 270 2.36 6.17 -5.19
C SER A 270 2.25 6.92 -6.52
N ASN A 271 2.23 6.21 -7.65
CA ASN A 271 2.02 6.85 -8.96
C ASN A 271 0.59 7.38 -9.14
N TYR A 272 -0.40 6.79 -8.46
CA TYR A 272 -1.79 7.21 -8.54
C TYR A 272 -2.11 8.37 -7.58
N TYR A 273 -1.70 8.26 -6.32
CA TYR A 273 -2.00 9.21 -5.25
C TYR A 273 -0.93 10.28 -5.03
N GLY A 274 0.27 10.07 -5.57
CA GLY A 274 1.39 10.98 -5.42
C GLY A 274 1.17 12.31 -6.12
N VAL A 275 1.56 13.40 -5.47
CA VAL A 275 1.44 14.75 -6.00
C VAL A 275 2.81 15.23 -6.48
N LYS A 276 2.88 15.67 -7.73
CA LYS A 276 4.04 16.39 -8.25
C LYS A 276 3.84 17.89 -8.02
N PRO A 277 4.81 18.61 -7.43
CA PRO A 277 4.74 20.07 -7.35
C PRO A 277 4.53 20.65 -8.75
N SER A 278 3.54 21.53 -8.90
CA SER A 278 3.33 22.27 -10.15
C SER A 278 4.58 23.09 -10.43
N ALA A 279 5.17 22.94 -11.62
CA ALA A 279 6.10 23.96 -12.11
C ALA A 279 5.27 25.23 -12.29
N ASN A 280 5.44 26.22 -11.42
CA ASN A 280 4.83 27.53 -11.63
C ASN A 280 5.29 28.04 -13.00
N GLN A 281 4.33 28.22 -13.92
CA GLN A 281 4.52 28.97 -15.17
C GLN A 281 4.54 30.46 -14.87
#